data_AF-A0A084WFB0-F1
#
_entry.id   AF-A0A084WFB0-F1
#
_cell.length_a   1.000
_cell.length_b   1.000
_cell.length_c   1.000
_cell.angle_alpha   90.00
_cell.angle_beta   90.00
_cell.angle_gamma   90.00
#
_symmetry.space_group_name_H-M   'P 1'
#
loop_
_entity.id
_entity.type
_entity.pdbx_description
1 polymer ?
#
loop_
_entity_poly.entity_id
_entity_poly.type
_entity_poly.pdbx_seq_one_letter_code
_entity_poly.pdbx_strand_id
1 'polypeptide(L)'
;MSIFVPLYGELLQCPYERSHLIRPERMQVHLIKCERQHPHIKLEKCLFNYSHHIKPEEYQEHLRTCNDRILVESCLYTTEGEAAKPPPVQPPVEEYTPEQLAAGWGEENWDDMNEKPYDPAKYCRENKIIQKARLMTKSERREFYRQETIRHDMLAKKEMAEKEALEMAEKQAKEEAMALPKKQTKKRSPKKKN
;
A
#
# COMPACT_ATOMS: atom_id res chain seq x y z
N MET A 1 25.06 12.48 -22.55
CA MET A 1 25.59 12.84 -21.22
C MET A 1 24.93 11.92 -20.21
N SER A 2 25.72 11.29 -19.35
CA SER A 2 25.25 10.18 -18.49
C SER A 2 24.45 10.73 -17.31
N ILE A 3 23.19 10.33 -17.18
CA ILE A 3 22.38 10.57 -15.98
C ILE A 3 23.03 9.73 -14.87
N PHE A 4 23.49 10.37 -13.79
CA PHE A 4 24.04 9.66 -12.65
C PHE A 4 22.89 9.05 -11.85
N VAL A 5 22.53 7.82 -12.22
CA VAL A 5 21.59 7.00 -11.42
C VAL A 5 22.45 6.13 -10.51
N PRO A 6 22.51 6.43 -9.20
CA PRO A 6 23.32 5.64 -8.28
C PRO A 6 22.82 4.20 -8.25
N LEU A 7 23.72 3.25 -8.43
CA LEU A 7 23.40 1.82 -8.44
C LEU A 7 23.01 1.37 -7.03
N TYR A 8 22.15 0.35 -6.94
CA TYR A 8 21.73 -0.21 -5.65
C TYR A 8 22.94 -0.71 -4.84
N GLY A 9 23.28 0.02 -3.78
CA GLY A 9 24.40 -0.30 -2.87
C GLY A 9 25.50 0.76 -2.80
N GLU A 10 25.45 1.79 -3.66
CA GLU A 10 26.42 2.88 -3.63
C GLU A 10 26.21 3.76 -2.38
N LEU A 11 27.31 4.13 -1.71
CA LEU A 11 27.31 5.06 -0.58
C LEU A 11 27.95 6.37 -1.01
N LEU A 12 27.26 7.47 -0.74
CA LEU A 12 27.74 8.81 -1.00
C LEU A 12 28.41 9.37 0.25
N GLN A 13 29.52 10.07 0.04
CA GLN A 13 30.26 10.73 1.12
C GLN A 13 29.57 12.05 1.51
N CYS A 14 29.50 12.35 2.81
CA CYS A 14 28.95 13.62 3.28
C CYS A 14 29.89 14.81 2.96
N PRO A 15 29.35 15.95 2.48
CA PRO A 15 30.13 17.17 2.27
C PRO A 15 30.66 17.84 3.55
N TYR A 16 30.01 17.62 4.70
CA TYR A 16 30.43 18.21 5.98
C TYR A 16 31.53 17.42 6.68
N GLU A 17 31.49 16.09 6.55
CA GLU A 17 32.42 15.20 7.26
C GLU A 17 32.74 13.97 6.41
N ARG A 18 34.04 13.70 6.23
CA ARG A 18 34.51 12.67 5.30
C ARG A 18 34.27 11.26 5.80
N SER A 19 34.09 11.05 7.11
CA SER A 19 33.83 9.73 7.70
C SER A 19 32.41 9.22 7.43
N HIS A 20 31.48 10.10 7.08
CA HIS A 20 30.09 9.71 6.87
C HIS A 20 29.88 9.20 5.45
N LEU A 21 29.56 7.91 5.35
CA LEU A 21 29.13 7.24 4.12
C LEU A 21 27.64 6.92 4.23
N ILE A 22 26.81 7.55 3.40
CA ILE A 22 25.35 7.49 3.51
C ILE A 22 24.75 6.99 2.20
N ARG A 23 23.67 6.21 2.31
CA ARG A 23 22.90 5.81 1.12
C ARG A 23 22.24 7.03 0.47
N PRO A 24 22.17 7.10 -0.88
CA PRO A 24 21.54 8.20 -1.61
C PRO A 24 20.15 8.58 -1.07
N GLU A 25 19.31 7.57 -0.81
CA GLU A 25 17.94 7.70 -0.30
C GLU A 25 17.84 8.45 1.04
N ARG A 26 18.89 8.38 1.87
CA ARG A 26 18.93 9.00 3.20
C ARG A 26 19.79 10.26 3.26
N MET A 27 20.44 10.63 2.16
CA MET A 27 21.38 11.74 2.11
C MET A 27 20.71 13.07 2.49
N GLN A 28 19.52 13.37 1.93
CA GLN A 28 18.78 14.60 2.23
C GLN A 28 18.51 14.77 3.73
N VAL A 29 18.02 13.72 4.39
CA VAL A 29 17.73 13.75 5.83
C VAL A 29 19.01 13.83 6.67
N HIS A 30 20.09 13.19 6.20
CA HIS A 30 21.40 13.27 6.85
C HIS A 30 21.93 14.71 6.82
N LEU A 31 21.91 15.37 5.66
CA LEU A 31 22.47 16.71 5.46
C LEU A 31 21.84 17.74 6.40
N ILE A 32 20.52 17.71 6.60
CA ILE A 32 19.83 18.63 7.54
C ILE A 32 20.34 18.46 8.98
N LYS A 33 20.60 17.22 9.41
CA LYS A 33 21.11 16.94 10.76
C LYS A 33 22.59 17.30 10.87
N CYS A 34 23.38 16.98 9.85
CA CYS A 34 24.81 17.21 9.82
C CYS A 34 25.13 18.72 9.77
N GLU A 35 24.38 19.50 8.99
CA GLU A 35 24.49 20.97 8.96
C GLU A 35 24.30 21.58 10.36
N ARG A 36 23.32 21.09 11.13
CA ARG A 36 23.08 21.55 12.51
C ARG A 36 24.21 21.17 13.48
N GLN A 37 24.90 20.06 13.23
CA GLN A 37 26.03 19.59 14.04
C GLN A 37 27.33 20.32 13.69
N HIS A 38 27.46 20.81 12.46
CA HIS A 38 28.66 21.48 11.95
C HIS A 38 28.38 22.93 11.52
N PRO A 39 27.93 23.83 12.43
CA PRO A 39 27.58 25.21 12.08
C PRO A 39 28.78 26.07 11.63
N HIS A 40 30.00 25.59 11.86
CA HIS A 40 31.24 26.26 11.44
C HIS A 40 31.56 26.04 9.96
N ILE A 41 31.02 24.99 9.34
CA ILE A 41 31.20 24.68 7.92
C ILE A 41 30.05 25.31 7.15
N LYS A 42 30.35 26.33 6.36
CA LYS A 42 29.36 27.00 5.51
C LYS A 42 29.40 26.37 4.12
N LEU A 43 28.30 25.71 3.75
CA LEU A 43 28.06 25.21 2.40
C LEU A 43 26.77 25.85 1.88
N GLU A 44 26.78 26.19 0.60
CA GLU A 44 25.63 26.73 -0.13
C GLU A 44 24.82 25.58 -0.72
N LYS A 45 23.49 25.75 -0.75
CA LYS A 45 22.56 24.73 -1.24
C LYS A 45 22.18 25.03 -2.69
N CYS A 46 22.30 24.04 -3.56
CA CYS A 46 21.93 24.21 -4.97
C CYS A 46 20.44 24.55 -5.14
N LEU A 47 20.16 25.41 -6.11
CA LEU A 47 18.79 25.81 -6.49
C LEU A 47 18.02 24.70 -7.22
N PHE A 48 18.72 23.79 -7.90
CA PHE A 48 18.11 22.71 -8.70
C PHE A 48 17.91 21.42 -7.90
N ASN A 49 18.79 21.14 -6.93
CA ASN A 49 18.70 19.95 -6.08
C ASN A 49 19.21 20.24 -4.66
N TYR A 50 18.31 20.18 -3.67
CA TYR A 50 18.64 20.50 -2.29
C TYR A 50 19.62 19.52 -1.62
N SER A 51 19.87 18.37 -2.24
CA SER A 51 20.87 17.40 -1.78
C SER A 51 22.31 17.85 -2.10
N HIS A 52 22.49 18.81 -3.01
CA HIS A 52 23.80 19.33 -3.35
C HIS A 52 24.18 20.47 -2.41
N HIS A 53 25.14 20.20 -1.53
CA HIS A 53 25.77 21.19 -0.66
C HIS A 53 27.19 21.45 -1.17
N ILE A 54 27.43 22.67 -1.68
CA ILE A 54 28.67 23.04 -2.37
C ILE A 54 29.40 24.12 -1.56
N LYS A 55 30.72 24.18 -1.66
CA LYS A 55 31.49 25.28 -1.08
C LYS A 55 31.13 26.61 -1.75
N PRO A 56 31.15 27.73 -1.02
CA PRO A 56 30.78 29.05 -1.57
C PRO A 56 31.66 29.47 -2.77
N GLU A 57 32.93 29.05 -2.78
CA GLU A 57 33.88 29.36 -3.87
C GLU A 57 33.51 28.68 -5.19
N GLU A 58 33.00 27.45 -5.14
CA GLU A 58 32.66 26.63 -6.31
C GLU A 58 31.18 26.77 -6.70
N TYR A 59 30.38 27.47 -5.89
CA TYR A 59 28.93 27.53 -6.05
C TYR A 59 28.48 28.13 -7.39
N GLN A 60 29.15 29.20 -7.85
CA GLN A 60 28.84 29.85 -9.13
C GLN A 60 29.13 28.95 -10.33
N GLU A 61 30.19 28.15 -10.25
CA GLU A 61 30.51 27.18 -11.29
C GLU A 61 29.51 26.02 -11.28
N HIS A 62 29.16 25.51 -10.10
CA HIS A 62 28.15 24.47 -9.94
C HIS A 62 26.81 24.86 -10.58
N LEU A 63 26.31 26.09 -10.38
CA LEU A 63 25.05 26.51 -10.99
C LEU A 63 25.09 26.49 -12.53
N ARG A 64 26.27 26.65 -13.14
CA ARG A 64 26.43 26.58 -14.59
C ARG A 64 26.49 25.14 -15.11
N THR A 65 27.05 24.23 -14.32
CA THR A 65 27.38 22.85 -14.74
C THR A 65 26.54 21.76 -14.07
N CYS A 66 25.62 22.11 -13.17
CA CYS A 66 24.81 21.15 -12.43
C CYS A 66 23.98 20.25 -13.38
N ASN A 67 24.11 18.94 -13.23
CA ASN A 67 23.37 17.97 -14.06
C ASN A 67 21.85 18.10 -13.90
N ASP A 68 21.38 18.42 -12.70
CA ASP A 68 19.94 18.55 -12.40
C ASP A 68 19.32 19.82 -12.97
N ARG A 69 20.15 20.78 -13.42
CA ARG A 69 19.68 21.97 -14.14
C ARG A 69 18.90 21.61 -15.40
N ILE A 70 19.35 20.58 -16.11
CA ILE A 70 18.73 20.11 -17.36
C ILE A 70 17.29 19.65 -17.12
N LEU A 71 17.03 18.96 -16.01
CA LEU A 71 15.68 18.51 -15.66
C LEU A 71 14.74 19.70 -15.46
N VAL A 72 15.18 20.71 -14.70
CA VAL A 72 14.39 21.92 -14.45
C VAL A 72 14.18 22.73 -15.74
N GLU A 73 15.24 22.94 -16.52
CA GLU A 73 15.16 23.67 -17.78
C GLU A 73 14.29 22.96 -18.82
N SER A 74 14.35 21.63 -18.90
CA SER A 74 13.51 20.86 -19.83
C SER A 74 12.02 21.00 -19.53
N CYS A 75 11.64 21.08 -18.25
CA CYS A 75 10.26 21.32 -17.83
C CYS A 75 9.79 22.76 -18.08
N LEU A 76 10.71 23.75 -18.01
CA LEU A 76 10.36 25.16 -18.16
C LEU A 76 10.35 25.62 -19.63
N TYR A 77 11.22 25.04 -20.45
CA TYR A 77 11.46 25.45 -21.84
C TYR A 77 11.09 24.34 -22.83
N THR A 78 10.13 23.48 -22.52
CA THR A 78 9.42 22.73 -23.58
C THR A 78 8.92 23.77 -24.58
N THR A 79 9.62 23.86 -25.70
CA THR A 79 9.27 24.75 -26.79
C THR A 79 7.86 24.37 -27.23
N GLU A 80 7.02 25.38 -27.46
CA GLU A 80 5.65 25.26 -27.94
C GLU A 80 5.55 24.57 -29.34
N GLY A 81 6.62 23.92 -29.83
CA GLY A 81 6.71 23.21 -31.10
C GLY A 81 6.82 21.68 -30.99
N GLU A 82 7.11 21.14 -29.81
CA GLU A 82 6.93 19.71 -29.51
C GLU A 82 6.09 19.60 -28.26
N ALA A 83 4.85 20.10 -28.35
CA ALA A 83 3.77 19.44 -27.65
C ALA A 83 3.94 17.95 -27.97
N ALA A 84 4.34 17.16 -26.97
CA ALA A 84 4.07 15.74 -26.98
C ALA A 84 2.62 15.66 -27.41
N LYS A 85 2.38 15.28 -28.68
CA LYS A 85 1.04 15.08 -29.16
C LYS A 85 0.43 14.20 -28.08
N PRO A 86 -0.69 14.59 -27.44
CA PRO A 86 -1.43 13.60 -26.68
C PRO A 86 -1.52 12.37 -27.61
N PRO A 87 -1.22 11.16 -27.11
CA PRO A 87 -1.23 9.96 -27.94
C PRO A 87 -2.48 10.05 -28.80
N PRO A 88 -2.36 9.88 -30.14
CA PRO A 88 -3.39 10.29 -31.09
C PRO A 88 -4.74 9.89 -30.52
N VAL A 89 -5.53 10.90 -30.15
CA VAL A 89 -6.89 10.69 -29.66
C VAL A 89 -7.51 9.84 -30.75
N GLN A 90 -7.84 8.59 -30.39
CA GLN A 90 -8.42 7.64 -31.32
C GLN A 90 -9.58 8.35 -32.04
N PRO A 91 -9.82 8.09 -33.33
CA PRO A 91 -10.95 8.70 -34.04
C PRO A 91 -12.22 8.51 -33.20
N PRO A 92 -13.21 9.43 -33.30
CA PRO A 92 -14.44 9.34 -32.53
C PRO A 92 -14.92 7.91 -32.54
N VAL A 93 -14.91 7.30 -31.36
CA VAL A 93 -15.39 5.94 -31.18
C VAL A 93 -16.77 5.90 -31.83
N GLU A 94 -16.96 4.98 -32.77
CA GLU A 94 -18.27 4.77 -33.38
C GLU A 94 -19.30 4.75 -32.27
N GLU A 95 -20.38 5.51 -32.47
CA GLU A 95 -21.44 5.72 -31.50
C GLU A 95 -21.99 4.35 -31.08
N TYR A 96 -21.45 3.79 -30.00
CA TYR A 96 -21.88 2.49 -29.50
C TYR A 96 -23.33 2.65 -29.11
N THR A 97 -24.22 1.88 -29.76
CA THR A 97 -25.60 1.83 -29.31
C THR A 97 -25.61 1.37 -27.84
N PRO A 98 -26.50 1.91 -26.98
CA PRO A 98 -26.57 1.51 -25.57
C PRO A 98 -26.62 -0.02 -25.37
N GLU A 99 -27.22 -0.75 -26.30
CA GLU A 99 -27.26 -2.22 -26.33
C GLU A 99 -25.87 -2.88 -26.51
N GLN A 100 -24.99 -2.30 -27.31
CA GLN A 100 -23.66 -2.86 -27.62
C GLN A 100 -22.65 -2.64 -26.48
N LEU A 101 -22.81 -1.57 -25.71
CA LEU A 101 -21.96 -1.30 -24.54
C LEU A 101 -22.33 -2.20 -23.35
N ALA A 102 -23.60 -2.62 -23.26
CA ALA A 102 -24.10 -3.50 -22.20
C ALA A 102 -23.65 -4.97 -22.36
N ALA A 103 -23.28 -5.41 -23.55
CA ALA A 103 -23.00 -6.82 -23.86
C ALA A 103 -21.52 -7.23 -23.86
N GLY A 104 -20.58 -6.27 -23.77
CA GLY A 104 -19.14 -6.51 -23.93
C GLY A 104 -18.35 -6.69 -22.63
N TRP A 105 -18.92 -6.29 -21.50
CA TRP A 105 -18.31 -6.37 -20.18
C TRP A 105 -19.43 -6.87 -19.27
N GLY A 106 -19.29 -8.11 -18.79
CA GLY A 106 -20.27 -8.69 -17.88
C GLY A 106 -20.61 -7.70 -16.77
N GLU A 107 -21.88 -7.72 -16.42
CA GLU A 107 -22.66 -7.06 -15.37
C GLU A 107 -21.97 -6.95 -13.98
N GLU A 108 -20.74 -6.47 -13.92
CA GLU A 108 -19.94 -6.21 -12.73
C GLU A 108 -19.41 -4.78 -12.81
N ASN A 109 -20.35 -3.84 -12.69
CA ASN A 109 -20.05 -2.44 -12.55
C ASN A 109 -19.46 -2.20 -11.16
N TRP A 110 -18.23 -1.69 -11.09
CA TRP A 110 -17.58 -1.31 -9.83
C TRP A 110 -18.37 -0.22 -9.08
N ASP A 111 -19.24 0.52 -9.77
CA ASP A 111 -20.13 1.53 -9.17
C ASP A 111 -21.44 0.93 -8.59
N ASP A 112 -21.78 -0.32 -8.90
CA ASP A 112 -23.01 -0.98 -8.40
C ASP A 112 -22.80 -1.75 -7.08
N MET A 113 -21.60 -1.70 -6.50
CA MET A 113 -21.31 -2.22 -5.17
C MET A 113 -21.92 -1.31 -4.10
N ASN A 114 -23.24 -1.43 -3.90
CA ASN A 114 -23.98 -0.75 -2.83
C ASN A 114 -23.69 -1.37 -1.44
N GLU A 115 -22.42 -1.61 -1.15
CA GLU A 115 -21.96 -2.04 0.15
C GLU A 115 -21.98 -0.86 1.13
N LYS A 116 -22.27 -1.16 2.39
CA LYS A 116 -22.25 -0.12 3.43
C LYS A 116 -20.80 0.36 3.60
N PRO A 117 -20.57 1.67 3.77
CA PRO A 117 -19.24 2.18 4.10
C PRO A 117 -18.67 1.47 5.34
N TYR A 118 -17.40 1.10 5.27
CA TYR A 118 -16.69 0.49 6.40
C TYR A 118 -16.64 1.46 7.59
N ASP A 119 -17.23 1.07 8.72
CA ASP A 119 -17.13 1.80 9.98
C ASP A 119 -16.01 1.20 10.85
N PRO A 120 -14.84 1.87 10.95
CA PRO A 120 -13.73 1.37 11.75
C PRO A 120 -14.07 1.30 13.24
N ALA A 121 -14.95 2.17 13.75
CA ALA A 121 -15.36 2.16 15.15
C ALA A 121 -16.22 0.93 15.48
N LYS A 122 -17.06 0.49 14.55
CA LYS A 122 -17.80 -0.76 14.68
C LYS A 122 -16.85 -1.96 14.68
N TYR A 123 -15.92 -2.01 13.72
CA TYR A 123 -14.94 -3.08 13.61
C TYR A 123 -14.07 -3.22 14.88
N CYS A 124 -13.65 -2.09 15.47
CA CYS A 124 -12.86 -2.09 16.71
C CYS A 124 -13.62 -2.61 17.93
N ARG A 125 -14.96 -2.43 17.96
CA ARG A 125 -15.82 -2.90 19.05
C ARG A 125 -16.14 -4.39 18.94
N GLU A 126 -16.30 -4.88 17.72
CA GLU A 126 -16.72 -6.27 17.46
C GLU A 126 -15.55 -7.26 17.49
N ASN A 127 -14.33 -6.81 17.17
CA ASN A 127 -13.16 -7.68 17.08
C ASN A 127 -12.22 -7.56 18.28
N LYS A 128 -11.35 -8.55 18.46
CA LYS A 128 -10.30 -8.60 19.50
C LYS A 128 -9.14 -7.64 19.20
N ILE A 129 -9.45 -6.35 19.05
CA ILE A 129 -8.48 -5.26 18.85
C ILE A 129 -8.24 -4.57 20.20
N ILE A 130 -6.99 -4.23 20.48
CA ILE A 130 -6.61 -3.48 21.68
C ILE A 130 -6.88 -1.99 21.44
N GLN A 131 -7.83 -1.41 22.17
CA GLN A 131 -8.11 0.03 22.11
C GLN A 131 -7.32 0.83 23.17
N LYS A 132 -7.03 2.10 22.86
CA LYS A 132 -6.28 3.01 23.75
C LYS A 132 -7.19 4.12 24.27
N ALA A 133 -7.23 4.30 25.59
CA ALA A 133 -7.91 5.44 26.23
C ALA A 133 -7.14 6.75 25.96
N ARG A 134 -7.64 7.57 25.03
CA ARG A 134 -7.09 8.90 24.71
C ARG A 134 -7.81 9.99 25.49
N LEU A 135 -7.07 11.01 25.95
CA LEU A 135 -7.60 12.23 26.57
C LEU A 135 -8.56 12.01 27.76
N MET A 136 -8.36 10.90 28.48
CA MET A 136 -9.14 10.56 29.67
C MET A 136 -8.38 10.85 30.96
N THR A 137 -9.12 11.21 32.01
CA THR A 137 -8.62 11.29 33.38
C THR A 137 -8.16 9.92 33.88
N LYS A 138 -7.46 9.88 35.02
CA LYS A 138 -6.92 8.62 35.58
C LYS A 138 -8.03 7.62 35.94
N SER A 139 -9.17 8.09 36.46
CA SER A 139 -10.32 7.24 36.83
C SER A 139 -11.01 6.66 35.61
N GLU A 140 -11.30 7.51 34.61
CA GLU A 140 -11.93 7.11 33.34
C GLU A 140 -11.06 6.12 32.57
N ARG A 141 -9.74 6.36 32.52
CA ARG A 141 -8.78 5.42 31.90
C ARG A 141 -8.82 4.04 32.55
N ARG A 142 -8.92 3.99 33.88
CA ARG A 142 -8.99 2.72 34.60
C ARG A 142 -10.31 1.99 34.33
N GLU A 143 -11.42 2.72 34.26
CA GLU A 143 -12.72 2.16 33.88
C GLU A 143 -12.73 1.64 32.44
N PHE A 144 -12.16 2.40 31.50
CA PHE A 144 -12.02 1.99 30.11
C PHE A 144 -11.31 0.64 29.97
N TYR A 145 -10.16 0.46 30.65
CA TYR A 145 -9.44 -0.82 30.58
C TYR A 145 -10.16 -1.97 31.29
N ARG A 146 -10.96 -1.69 32.34
CA ARG A 146 -11.83 -2.71 32.95
C ARG A 146 -12.87 -3.20 31.94
N GLN A 147 -13.58 -2.28 31.30
CA GLN A 147 -14.57 -2.59 30.28
C GLN A 147 -13.95 -3.32 29.09
N GLU A 148 -12.76 -2.91 28.68
CA GLU A 148 -12.05 -3.55 27.57
C GLU A 148 -11.61 -4.97 27.90
N THR A 149 -11.19 -5.23 29.14
CA THR A 149 -10.88 -6.59 29.61
C THR A 149 -12.12 -7.47 29.57
N ILE A 150 -13.25 -6.99 30.11
CA ILE A 150 -14.53 -7.71 30.08
C ILE A 150 -14.96 -7.98 28.63
N ARG A 151 -14.83 -7.00 27.73
CA ARG A 151 -15.16 -7.15 26.32
C ARG A 151 -14.32 -8.24 25.65
N HIS A 152 -13.01 -8.24 25.89
CA HIS A 152 -12.09 -9.24 25.34
C HIS A 152 -12.43 -10.65 25.82
N ASP A 153 -12.76 -10.81 27.11
CA ASP A 153 -13.21 -12.08 27.68
C ASP A 153 -14.51 -12.58 27.04
N MET A 154 -15.49 -11.68 26.82
CA MET A 154 -16.76 -12.01 26.19
C MET A 154 -16.59 -12.43 24.73
N LEU A 155 -15.73 -11.71 23.98
CA LEU A 155 -15.39 -12.09 22.59
C LEU A 155 -14.61 -13.39 22.54
N ALA A 156 -13.74 -13.66 23.51
CA ALA A 156 -13.03 -14.94 23.59
C ALA A 156 -13.98 -16.10 23.84
N LYS A 157 -14.93 -15.95 24.77
CA LYS A 157 -15.97 -16.95 25.01
C LYS A 157 -16.82 -17.20 23.75
N LYS A 158 -17.20 -16.14 23.04
CA LYS A 158 -17.96 -16.26 21.78
C LYS A 158 -17.19 -17.01 20.71
N GLU A 159 -15.90 -16.69 20.51
CA GLU A 159 -15.06 -17.37 19.52
C GLU A 159 -14.87 -18.86 19.86
N MET A 160 -14.70 -19.20 21.14
CA MET A 160 -14.60 -20.59 21.58
C MET A 160 -15.91 -21.35 21.31
N ALA A 161 -17.05 -20.77 21.69
CA ALA A 161 -18.37 -21.37 21.45
C ALA A 161 -18.67 -21.57 19.95
N GLU A 162 -18.27 -20.60 19.10
CA GLU A 162 -18.45 -20.70 17.66
C GLU A 162 -17.59 -21.83 17.05
N LYS A 163 -16.34 -21.98 17.50
CA LYS A 163 -15.47 -23.10 17.09
C LYS A 163 -16.01 -24.45 17.55
N GLU A 164 -16.46 -24.54 18.79
CA GLU A 164 -17.08 -25.76 19.33
C GLU A 164 -18.34 -26.15 18.55
N ALA A 165 -19.19 -25.18 18.21
CA ALA A 165 -20.38 -25.42 17.40
C ALA A 165 -20.04 -25.90 15.97
N LEU A 166 -19.02 -25.31 15.35
CA LEU A 166 -18.57 -25.73 14.02
C LEU A 166 -17.99 -27.15 14.04
N GLU A 167 -17.20 -27.49 15.07
CA GLU A 167 -16.66 -28.84 15.27
C GLU A 167 -17.79 -29.87 15.51
N MET A 168 -18.80 -29.52 16.30
CA MET A 168 -19.97 -30.37 16.52
C MET A 168 -20.76 -30.60 15.23
N ALA A 169 -20.99 -29.55 14.43
CA ALA A 169 -21.68 -29.65 13.15
C ALA A 169 -20.91 -30.53 12.15
N GLU A 170 -19.58 -30.41 12.11
CA GLU A 170 -18.72 -31.24 11.26
C GLU A 170 -18.79 -32.73 11.66
N LYS A 171 -18.80 -33.03 12.96
CA LYS A 171 -18.95 -34.41 13.46
C LYS A 171 -20.32 -35.00 13.09
N GLN A 172 -21.40 -34.23 13.26
CA GLN A 172 -22.75 -34.64 12.88
C GLN A 172 -22.87 -34.92 11.37
N ALA A 173 -22.33 -34.04 10.53
CA ALA A 173 -22.33 -34.22 9.08
C ALA A 173 -21.57 -35.48 8.64
N LYS A 174 -20.44 -35.80 9.29
CA LYS A 174 -19.67 -37.03 9.03
C LYS A 174 -20.44 -38.29 9.45
N GLU A 175 -21.13 -38.26 10.58
CA GLU A 175 -21.95 -39.38 11.07
C GLU A 175 -23.16 -39.63 10.15
N GLU A 176 -23.85 -38.58 9.72
CA GLU A 176 -24.97 -38.66 8.80
C GLU A 176 -24.54 -39.18 7.41
N ALA A 177 -23.38 -38.73 6.91
CA ALA A 177 -22.80 -39.25 5.66
C ALA A 177 -22.42 -40.74 5.74
N MET A 178 -22.02 -41.22 6.93
CA MET A 178 -21.70 -42.63 7.16
C MET A 178 -22.96 -43.52 7.30
N ALA A 179 -24.09 -42.94 7.70
CA ALA A 179 -25.36 -43.63 7.89
C ALA A 179 -26.17 -43.87 6.59
N LEU A 180 -25.71 -43.36 5.44
CA LEU A 180 -26.42 -43.58 4.17
C LEU A 180 -26.37 -45.06 3.74
N PRO A 181 -27.52 -45.70 3.45
CA PRO A 181 -27.58 -47.12 3.14
C PRO A 181 -26.87 -47.44 1.82
N LYS A 182 -26.00 -48.46 1.86
CA LYS A 182 -25.33 -49.02 0.67
C LYS A 182 -26.39 -49.36 -0.38
N LYS A 183 -26.43 -48.60 -1.49
CA LYS A 183 -27.30 -48.87 -2.64
C LYS A 183 -27.03 -50.31 -3.11
N GLN A 184 -28.01 -51.20 -2.93
CA GLN A 184 -27.95 -52.57 -3.43
C GLN A 184 -27.79 -52.53 -4.95
N THR A 185 -26.60 -52.84 -5.45
CA THR A 185 -26.35 -52.98 -6.89
C THR A 185 -27.11 -54.20 -7.39
N LYS A 186 -28.24 -54.01 -8.06
CA LYS A 186 -28.93 -55.07 -8.80
C LYS A 186 -27.98 -55.60 -9.88
N LYS A 187 -27.44 -56.81 -9.68
CA LYS A 187 -26.61 -57.49 -10.67
C LYS A 187 -27.46 -57.68 -11.94
N ARG A 188 -27.09 -57.01 -13.04
CA ARG A 188 -27.65 -57.27 -14.36
C ARG A 188 -27.23 -58.68 -14.78
N SER A 189 -28.21 -59.56 -14.98
CA SER A 189 -28.02 -60.90 -15.50
C SER A 189 -27.40 -60.86 -16.90
N PRO A 190 -26.50 -61.79 -17.28
CA PRO A 190 -25.88 -61.77 -18.59
C PRO A 190 -26.91 -62.11 -19.67
N LYS A 191 -27.02 -61.24 -20.67
CA LYS A 191 -27.87 -61.42 -21.85
C LYS A 191 -27.24 -62.51 -22.73
N LYS A 192 -27.83 -63.72 -22.77
CA LYS A 192 -27.44 -64.77 -23.71
C LYS A 192 -27.66 -64.25 -25.14
N LYS A 193 -26.58 -64.24 -25.92
CA LYS A 193 -26.62 -64.04 -27.38
C LYS A 193 -27.02 -65.36 -28.02
N ASN A 194 -28.16 -65.39 -28.71
CA ASN A 194 -28.44 -66.30 -29.80
C ASN A 194 -28.58 -65.45 -31.06
#